data_AF-A0A667YGZ3-F1
#
_entry.id   AF-A0A667YGZ3-F1
#
_cell.length_a   1.000
_cell.length_b   1.000
_cell.length_c   1.000
_cell.angle_alpha   90.00
_cell.angle_beta   90.00
_cell.angle_gamma   90.00
#
_symmetry.space_group_name_H-M   'P 1'
#
loop_
_entity.id
_entity.type
_entity.pdbx_description
1 polymer ?
#
loop_
_entity_poly.entity_id
_entity_poly.type
_entity_poly.pdbx_seq_one_letter_code
_entity_poly.pdbx_strand_id
1 'polypeptide(L)'
;MTFPVDLLADVRQGELERAAQNYMNSLLFSNPDSLQLLTLANATQVTIGLSNVGFVPIYGGNDRQKVLALFSPSDPFTAVALYLLDRWWTVDDILKTSDPARDGAVQVETLGERIVLYILNRVIYRVKEMSTEELPFLCHGENAYAKILWRNGEAVGFYSVKPSGSLHSSFLSRSYQLPVMDSIFVRKCHRGNGLGLKMLEDFVLSFKEDCLGLRYPLTKAMYKVCQTYLSQYPEDRDLLWEVESIGGPSQRTNIANKIRTMDLSGKE
;
A
#
# COMPACT_ATOMS: atom_id res chain seq x y z
N MET A 1 -13.46 -14.77 13.66
CA MET A 1 -14.23 -14.23 12.51
C MET A 1 -13.28 -14.16 11.34
N THR A 2 -13.67 -14.62 10.16
CA THR A 2 -12.81 -14.64 8.97
C THR A 2 -12.95 -13.33 8.21
N PHE A 3 -11.86 -12.76 7.69
CA PHE A 3 -11.82 -11.44 7.03
C PHE A 3 -11.64 -11.56 5.52
N PRO A 4 -11.83 -10.48 4.73
CA PRO A 4 -11.75 -10.55 3.27
C PRO A 4 -10.48 -11.21 2.74
N VAL A 5 -9.32 -10.84 3.28
CA VAL A 5 -8.01 -11.38 2.85
C VAL A 5 -7.92 -12.90 3.04
N ASP A 6 -8.56 -13.44 4.06
CA ASP A 6 -8.59 -14.88 4.36
C ASP A 6 -9.45 -15.67 3.37
N LEU A 7 -10.46 -15.01 2.78
CA LEU A 7 -11.48 -15.64 1.93
C LEU A 7 -11.20 -15.50 0.44
N LEU A 8 -10.35 -14.54 0.07
CA LEU A 8 -10.07 -14.17 -1.30
C LEU A 8 -8.83 -14.85 -1.88
N ALA A 9 -8.20 -15.78 -1.14
CA ALA A 9 -6.97 -16.46 -1.57
C ALA A 9 -7.15 -17.18 -2.92
N ASP A 10 -8.27 -17.89 -3.10
CA ASP A 10 -8.56 -18.70 -4.29
C ASP A 10 -9.61 -18.08 -5.24
N VAL A 11 -9.99 -16.82 -4.99
CA VAL A 11 -11.07 -16.15 -5.71
C VAL A 11 -10.52 -15.41 -6.92
N ARG A 12 -11.11 -15.66 -8.09
CA ARG A 12 -10.75 -14.95 -9.32
C ARG A 12 -11.40 -13.57 -9.37
N GLN A 13 -10.68 -12.60 -9.90
CA GLN A 13 -11.15 -11.21 -10.05
C GLN A 13 -12.51 -11.10 -10.76
N GLY A 14 -12.75 -11.86 -11.83
CA GLY A 14 -14.01 -11.82 -12.57
C GLY A 14 -15.23 -12.27 -11.76
N GLU A 15 -15.03 -13.04 -10.69
CA GLU A 15 -16.12 -13.44 -9.78
C GLU A 15 -16.56 -12.28 -8.91
N LEU A 16 -15.62 -11.47 -8.41
CA LEU A 16 -15.92 -10.24 -7.67
C LEU A 16 -16.61 -9.20 -8.55
N GLU A 17 -16.14 -9.04 -9.78
CA GLU A 17 -16.72 -8.09 -10.74
C GLU A 17 -18.16 -8.47 -11.09
N ARG A 18 -18.42 -9.75 -11.32
CA ARG A 18 -19.78 -10.24 -11.58
C ARG A 18 -20.69 -10.01 -10.37
N ALA A 19 -20.22 -10.32 -9.16
CA ALA A 19 -20.99 -10.07 -7.92
C ALA A 19 -21.28 -8.57 -7.73
N ALA A 20 -20.29 -7.72 -7.93
CA ALA A 20 -20.43 -6.27 -7.88
C ALA A 20 -21.43 -5.74 -8.92
N GLN A 21 -21.38 -6.22 -10.17
CA GLN A 21 -22.30 -5.82 -11.21
C GLN A 21 -23.74 -6.27 -10.91
N ASN A 22 -23.91 -7.50 -10.43
CA ASN A 22 -25.22 -8.02 -10.02
C ASN A 22 -25.81 -7.19 -8.89
N TYR A 23 -24.98 -6.85 -7.89
CA TYR A 23 -25.41 -6.00 -6.79
C TYR A 23 -25.78 -4.59 -7.27
N MET A 24 -24.96 -3.96 -8.11
CA MET A 24 -25.26 -2.63 -8.67
C MET A 24 -26.57 -2.64 -9.47
N ASN A 25 -26.81 -3.68 -10.26
CA ASN A 25 -28.07 -3.87 -10.98
C ASN A 25 -29.25 -4.02 -10.00
N SER A 26 -29.09 -4.79 -8.91
CA SER A 26 -30.13 -4.91 -7.89
C SER A 26 -30.42 -3.58 -7.19
N LEU A 27 -29.41 -2.75 -6.98
CA LEU A 27 -29.53 -1.44 -6.34
C LEU A 27 -30.34 -0.47 -7.21
N LEU A 28 -30.27 -0.58 -8.54
CA LEU A 28 -31.07 0.22 -9.49
C LEU A 28 -32.58 -0.06 -9.39
N PHE A 29 -32.95 -1.29 -9.03
CA PHE A 29 -34.35 -1.71 -8.92
C PHE A 29 -34.80 -1.89 -7.46
N SER A 30 -33.97 -1.47 -6.50
CA SER A 30 -34.28 -1.61 -5.08
C SER A 30 -35.43 -0.69 -4.66
N ASN A 31 -36.25 -1.17 -3.74
CA ASN A 31 -37.35 -0.39 -3.19
C ASN A 31 -36.79 0.83 -2.43
N PRO A 32 -37.17 2.07 -2.78
CA PRO A 32 -36.73 3.28 -2.07
C PRO A 32 -37.03 3.26 -0.56
N ASP A 33 -38.05 2.52 -0.14
CA ASP A 33 -38.48 2.43 1.26
C ASP A 33 -37.69 1.37 2.08
N SER A 34 -36.86 0.56 1.42
CA SER A 34 -36.04 -0.48 2.06
C SER A 34 -34.57 -0.06 2.08
N LEU A 35 -34.18 0.71 3.10
CA LEU A 35 -32.81 1.21 3.23
C LEU A 35 -31.84 0.13 3.72
N GLN A 36 -30.82 -0.16 2.93
CA GLN A 36 -29.69 -0.96 3.39
C GLN A 36 -28.69 -0.04 4.12
N LEU A 37 -28.33 -0.39 5.35
CA LEU A 37 -27.41 0.37 6.19
C LEU A 37 -26.13 -0.42 6.43
N LEU A 38 -24.99 0.28 6.37
CA LEU A 38 -23.71 -0.22 6.86
C LEU A 38 -23.30 0.53 8.12
N THR A 39 -22.92 -0.20 9.16
CA THR A 39 -22.38 0.41 10.40
C THR A 39 -20.86 0.39 10.36
N LEU A 40 -20.23 1.56 10.50
CA LEU A 40 -18.78 1.71 10.57
C LEU A 40 -18.25 1.46 12.00
N ALA A 41 -16.94 1.32 12.15
CA ALA A 41 -16.30 1.06 13.45
C ALA A 41 -16.56 2.16 14.50
N ASN A 42 -16.81 3.40 14.05
CA ASN A 42 -17.17 4.53 14.91
C ASN A 42 -18.69 4.64 15.18
N ALA A 43 -19.45 3.56 14.95
CA ALA A 43 -20.91 3.48 15.05
C ALA A 43 -21.70 4.41 14.11
N THR A 44 -21.02 5.05 13.14
CA THR A 44 -21.71 5.83 12.11
C THR A 44 -22.41 4.90 11.14
N GLN A 45 -23.68 5.18 10.85
CA GLN A 45 -24.46 4.44 9.86
C GLN A 45 -24.39 5.14 8.52
N VAL A 46 -24.11 4.38 7.47
CA VAL A 46 -24.10 4.85 6.08
C VAL A 46 -25.22 4.14 5.34
N THR A 47 -26.19 4.90 4.86
CA THR A 47 -27.22 4.39 3.95
C THR A 47 -26.59 4.12 2.60
N ILE A 48 -26.73 2.89 2.11
CA ILE A 48 -26.23 2.48 0.81
C ILE A 48 -27.24 2.86 -0.25
N GLY A 49 -26.81 3.60 -1.27
CA GLY A 49 -27.66 4.02 -2.37
C GLY A 49 -26.87 4.32 -3.64
N LEU A 50 -27.59 4.52 -4.74
CA LEU A 50 -26.96 4.76 -6.05
C LEU A 50 -26.08 6.02 -6.08
N SER A 51 -26.36 7.00 -5.21
CA SER A 51 -25.61 8.26 -5.15
C SER A 51 -24.25 8.14 -4.46
N ASN A 52 -24.00 7.07 -3.70
CA ASN A 52 -22.76 6.88 -2.95
C ASN A 52 -22.10 5.52 -3.21
N VAL A 53 -22.51 4.82 -4.26
CA VAL A 53 -21.94 3.54 -4.68
C VAL A 53 -21.33 3.71 -6.07
N GLY A 54 -20.11 3.22 -6.28
CA GLY A 54 -19.44 3.33 -7.57
C GLY A 54 -18.29 2.36 -7.75
N PHE A 55 -17.96 2.06 -9.00
CA PHE A 55 -16.83 1.19 -9.34
C PHE A 55 -15.51 1.95 -9.22
N VAL A 56 -14.53 1.32 -8.56
CA VAL A 56 -13.16 1.84 -8.45
C VAL A 56 -12.15 0.83 -8.99
N PRO A 57 -11.14 1.27 -9.75
CA PRO A 57 -10.06 0.40 -10.20
C PRO A 57 -9.13 0.06 -9.03
N ILE A 58 -8.73 -1.20 -8.91
CA ILE A 58 -7.81 -1.64 -7.84
C ILE A 58 -6.33 -1.44 -8.19
N TYR A 59 -6.02 -1.28 -9.48
CA TYR A 59 -4.64 -1.16 -9.99
C TYR A 59 -4.32 0.21 -10.61
N GLY A 60 -4.94 1.28 -10.10
CA GLY A 60 -4.69 2.65 -10.56
C GLY A 60 -5.14 2.88 -12.00
N GLY A 61 -4.21 2.82 -12.95
CA GLY A 61 -4.46 3.14 -14.37
C GLY A 61 -5.06 2.00 -15.20
N ASN A 62 -5.30 0.83 -14.59
CA ASN A 62 -5.99 -0.27 -15.26
C ASN A 62 -7.49 -0.24 -14.90
N ASP A 63 -8.30 0.24 -15.85
CA ASP A 63 -9.76 0.31 -15.70
C ASP A 63 -10.48 -1.01 -15.96
N ARG A 64 -9.75 -2.09 -16.25
CA ARG A 64 -10.35 -3.42 -16.47
C ARG A 64 -10.78 -4.05 -15.15
N GLN A 65 -9.93 -3.94 -14.13
CA GLN A 65 -10.13 -4.66 -12.87
C GLN A 65 -10.68 -3.74 -11.79
N LYS A 66 -11.97 -3.94 -11.46
CA LYS A 66 -12.74 -3.03 -10.63
C LYS A 66 -13.44 -3.74 -9.49
N VAL A 67 -13.69 -3.00 -8.42
CA VAL A 67 -14.53 -3.40 -7.30
C VAL A 67 -15.56 -2.31 -7.02
N LEU A 68 -16.67 -2.67 -6.40
CA LEU A 68 -17.67 -1.70 -5.99
C LEU A 68 -17.28 -1.11 -4.64
N ALA A 69 -17.27 0.21 -4.54
CA ALA A 69 -16.99 0.95 -3.33
C ALA A 69 -18.25 1.70 -2.87
N LEU A 70 -18.39 1.79 -1.54
CA LEU A 70 -19.33 2.68 -0.87
C LEU A 70 -18.54 3.90 -0.40
N PHE A 71 -19.04 5.09 -0.71
CA PHE A 71 -18.40 6.36 -0.41
C PHE A 71 -19.05 7.05 0.80
N SER A 72 -18.23 7.81 1.53
CA SER A 72 -18.69 8.57 2.69
C SER A 72 -19.72 9.64 2.28
N PRO A 73 -20.86 9.77 3.00
CA PRO A 73 -21.78 10.88 2.78
C PRO A 73 -21.16 12.25 3.02
N SER A 74 -20.16 12.33 3.90
CA SER A 74 -19.46 13.58 4.23
C SER A 74 -18.33 13.92 3.26
N ASP A 75 -17.83 12.93 2.53
CA ASP A 75 -16.79 13.10 1.52
C ASP A 75 -16.95 12.07 0.39
N PRO A 76 -17.51 12.46 -0.77
CA PRO A 76 -17.84 11.54 -1.86
C PRO A 76 -16.62 10.93 -2.53
N PHE A 77 -15.40 11.37 -2.21
CA PHE A 77 -14.16 10.81 -2.75
C PHE A 77 -13.53 9.76 -1.83
N THR A 78 -14.08 9.56 -0.63
CA THR A 78 -13.53 8.64 0.36
C THR A 78 -14.35 7.37 0.44
N ALA A 79 -13.76 6.26 -0.02
CA ALA A 79 -14.33 4.94 0.16
C ALA A 79 -14.31 4.52 1.64
N VAL A 80 -15.46 4.08 2.15
CA VAL A 80 -15.65 3.59 3.53
C VAL A 80 -15.88 2.08 3.60
N ALA A 81 -16.24 1.46 2.47
CA ALA A 81 -16.38 0.01 2.35
C ALA A 81 -16.21 -0.46 0.90
N LEU A 82 -15.90 -1.75 0.72
CA LEU A 82 -15.91 -2.42 -0.57
C LEU A 82 -16.90 -3.59 -0.57
N TYR A 83 -17.55 -3.84 -1.70
CA TYR A 83 -18.40 -5.01 -1.89
C TYR A 83 -17.55 -6.19 -2.38
N LEU A 84 -17.34 -7.18 -1.52
CA LEU A 84 -16.46 -8.33 -1.77
C LEU A 84 -17.15 -9.61 -1.30
N LEU A 85 -17.26 -10.63 -2.15
CA LEU A 85 -17.94 -11.91 -1.85
C LEU A 85 -19.36 -11.70 -1.31
N ASP A 86 -20.18 -11.02 -2.12
CA ASP A 86 -21.60 -10.77 -1.89
C ASP A 86 -21.96 -10.03 -0.58
N ARG A 87 -21.01 -9.26 -0.04
CA ARG A 87 -21.23 -8.45 1.16
C ARG A 87 -20.40 -7.18 1.16
N TRP A 88 -20.88 -6.18 1.90
CA TRP A 88 -20.13 -4.97 2.21
C TRP A 88 -19.14 -5.20 3.35
N TRP A 89 -17.89 -4.85 3.11
CA TRP A 89 -16.82 -4.88 4.11
C TRP A 89 -16.30 -3.48 4.38
N THR A 90 -16.28 -3.09 5.65
CA THR A 90 -15.67 -1.82 6.05
C THR A 90 -14.18 -1.82 5.73
N VAL A 91 -13.61 -0.63 5.50
CA VAL A 91 -12.16 -0.49 5.33
C VAL A 91 -11.37 -1.05 6.51
N ASP A 92 -11.92 -0.97 7.72
CA ASP A 92 -11.26 -1.48 8.93
C ASP A 92 -11.25 -3.02 8.97
N ASP A 93 -12.31 -3.68 8.49
CA ASP A 93 -12.35 -5.14 8.42
C ASP A 93 -11.55 -5.71 7.25
N ILE A 94 -11.41 -4.96 6.15
CA ILE A 94 -10.52 -5.35 5.05
C ILE A 94 -9.06 -5.42 5.52
N LEU A 95 -8.65 -4.56 6.45
CA LEU A 95 -7.28 -4.53 6.99
C LEU A 95 -7.00 -5.59 8.05
N LYS A 96 -7.95 -6.48 8.35
CA LYS A 96 -7.78 -7.53 9.37
C LYS A 96 -7.59 -8.90 8.73
N THR A 97 -6.96 -9.78 9.48
CA THR A 97 -6.75 -11.20 9.15
C THR A 97 -7.04 -12.04 10.38
N SER A 98 -7.58 -13.24 10.18
CA SER A 98 -7.75 -14.23 11.23
C SER A 98 -6.68 -15.32 11.20
N ASP A 99 -5.89 -15.36 10.12
CA ASP A 99 -4.75 -16.25 9.98
C ASP A 99 -3.57 -15.76 10.84
N PRO A 100 -3.15 -16.53 11.87
CA PRO A 100 -2.02 -16.16 12.72
C PRO A 100 -0.67 -16.28 11.99
N ALA A 101 -0.61 -16.95 10.83
CA ALA A 101 0.61 -17.04 10.03
C ALA A 101 0.93 -15.72 9.30
N ARG A 102 -0.05 -14.82 9.13
CA ARG A 102 0.17 -13.47 8.61
C ARG A 102 0.68 -12.55 9.72
N ASP A 103 1.98 -12.64 9.98
CA ASP A 103 2.72 -11.74 10.87
C ASP A 103 4.01 -11.27 10.20
N GLY A 104 4.43 -10.03 10.50
CA GLY A 104 5.59 -9.44 9.84
C GLY A 104 5.34 -9.05 8.38
N ALA A 105 6.42 -8.94 7.60
CA ALA A 105 6.35 -8.51 6.21
C ALA A 105 6.05 -9.71 5.30
N VAL A 106 4.82 -9.77 4.76
CA VAL A 106 4.34 -10.87 3.93
C VAL A 106 4.17 -10.40 2.48
N GLN A 107 4.69 -11.18 1.54
CA GLN A 107 4.60 -10.88 0.11
C GLN A 107 3.15 -10.91 -0.39
N VAL A 108 2.80 -9.96 -1.25
CA VAL A 108 1.46 -9.86 -1.84
C VAL A 108 1.37 -10.77 -3.06
N GLU A 109 0.57 -11.81 -2.96
CA GLU A 109 0.41 -12.84 -4.01
C GLU A 109 -1.06 -13.03 -4.42
N THR A 110 -1.98 -12.84 -3.49
CA THR A 110 -3.42 -13.09 -3.68
C THR A 110 -4.19 -11.81 -4.01
N LEU A 111 -5.38 -11.98 -4.57
CA LEU A 111 -6.31 -10.87 -4.82
C LEU A 111 -6.72 -10.16 -3.51
N GLY A 112 -6.94 -10.92 -2.44
CA GLY A 112 -7.23 -10.38 -1.11
C GLY A 112 -6.13 -9.42 -0.64
N GLU A 113 -4.87 -9.82 -0.77
CA GLU A 113 -3.73 -8.99 -0.37
C GLU A 113 -3.57 -7.76 -1.29
N ARG A 114 -3.85 -7.88 -2.59
CA ARG A 114 -3.90 -6.71 -3.49
C ARG A 114 -4.96 -5.70 -3.06
N ILE A 115 -6.12 -6.14 -2.61
CA ILE A 115 -7.17 -5.28 -2.06
C ILE A 115 -6.72 -4.63 -0.74
N VAL A 116 -6.06 -5.36 0.16
CA VAL A 116 -5.49 -4.78 1.39
C VAL A 116 -4.46 -3.69 1.05
N LEU A 117 -3.57 -3.96 0.10
CA LEU A 117 -2.58 -3.00 -0.39
C LEU A 117 -3.25 -1.76 -1.02
N TYR A 118 -4.35 -1.95 -1.74
CA TYR A 118 -5.15 -0.85 -2.29
C TYR A 118 -5.72 0.02 -1.16
N ILE A 119 -6.35 -0.57 -0.13
CA ILE A 119 -6.91 0.17 1.00
C ILE A 119 -5.81 0.93 1.76
N LEU A 120 -4.69 0.27 2.07
CA LEU A 120 -3.57 0.93 2.75
C LEU A 120 -3.04 2.14 1.98
N ASN A 121 -2.86 2.03 0.67
CA ASN A 121 -2.30 3.11 -0.15
C ASN A 121 -3.35 4.19 -0.46
N ARG A 122 -4.50 3.79 -1.03
CA ARG A 122 -5.47 4.71 -1.64
C ARG A 122 -6.45 5.32 -0.66
N VAL A 123 -6.70 4.66 0.46
CA VAL A 123 -7.66 5.13 1.47
C VAL A 123 -6.91 5.58 2.72
N ILE A 124 -6.14 4.70 3.36
CA ILE A 124 -5.51 5.03 4.64
C ILE A 124 -4.39 6.05 4.45
N TYR A 125 -3.38 5.74 3.65
CA TYR A 125 -2.29 6.67 3.38
C TYR A 125 -2.83 7.91 2.67
N ARG A 126 -3.35 7.79 1.45
CA ARG A 126 -3.63 8.95 0.59
C ARG A 126 -4.69 9.91 1.13
N VAL A 127 -5.76 9.39 1.73
CA VAL A 127 -6.87 10.24 2.21
C VAL A 127 -6.70 10.59 3.68
N LYS A 128 -6.39 9.62 4.54
CA LYS A 128 -6.44 9.83 6.00
C LYS A 128 -5.12 10.32 6.60
N GLU A 129 -3.97 9.94 6.02
CA GLU A 129 -2.69 10.09 6.72
C GLU A 129 -1.58 10.85 5.96
N MET A 130 -1.71 11.05 4.66
CA MET A 130 -0.71 11.72 3.84
C MET A 130 -0.55 13.19 4.25
N SER A 131 0.70 13.66 4.30
CA SER A 131 0.98 15.09 4.53
C SER A 131 0.76 15.91 3.25
N THR A 132 0.37 17.17 3.37
CA THR A 132 0.22 18.10 2.24
C THR A 132 1.51 18.39 1.49
N GLU A 133 2.66 18.18 2.15
CA GLU A 133 4.00 18.39 1.59
C GLU A 133 4.59 17.13 0.92
N GLU A 134 3.93 15.97 1.06
CA GLU A 134 4.38 14.72 0.47
C GLU A 134 3.90 14.59 -0.98
N LEU A 135 4.68 13.91 -1.82
CA LEU A 135 4.19 13.45 -3.11
C LEU A 135 3.46 12.12 -2.94
N PRO A 136 2.26 11.95 -3.53
CA PRO A 136 1.47 10.75 -3.30
C PRO A 136 2.11 9.54 -3.98
N PHE A 137 2.14 8.42 -3.27
CA PHE A 137 2.43 7.14 -3.90
C PHE A 137 1.42 6.82 -5.00
N LEU A 138 1.94 6.30 -6.12
CA LEU A 138 1.10 5.76 -7.18
C LEU A 138 0.43 4.48 -6.68
N CYS A 139 -0.71 4.13 -7.29
CA CYS A 139 -1.33 2.84 -7.03
C CYS A 139 -0.43 1.71 -7.56
N HIS A 140 -0.48 0.56 -6.90
CA HIS A 140 0.25 -0.62 -7.36
C HIS A 140 -0.38 -1.17 -8.66
N GLY A 141 0.46 -1.80 -9.49
CA GLY A 141 -0.01 -2.62 -10.60
C GLY A 141 -0.30 -4.05 -10.15
N GLU A 142 -0.98 -4.81 -10.99
CA GLU A 142 -1.40 -6.21 -10.74
C GLU A 142 -0.22 -7.11 -10.32
N ASN A 143 0.92 -6.98 -10.99
CA ASN A 143 2.13 -7.79 -10.76
C ASN A 143 3.22 -7.03 -9.98
N ALA A 144 2.86 -5.94 -9.29
CA ALA A 144 3.85 -5.16 -8.56
C ALA A 144 4.41 -5.97 -7.37
N TYR A 145 5.74 -5.97 -7.23
CA TYR A 145 6.35 -6.52 -6.01
C TYR A 145 6.01 -5.62 -4.84
N ALA A 146 5.35 -6.18 -3.83
CA ALA A 146 5.02 -5.49 -2.60
C ALA A 146 4.89 -6.49 -1.46
N LYS A 147 5.11 -6.00 -0.24
CA LYS A 147 4.80 -6.73 0.98
C LYS A 147 3.90 -5.89 1.88
N ILE A 148 2.97 -6.55 2.56
CA ILE A 148 2.15 -5.95 3.62
C ILE A 148 2.80 -6.30 4.94
N LEU A 149 2.93 -5.30 5.80
CA LEU A 149 3.37 -5.49 7.17
C LEU A 149 2.15 -5.80 8.05
N TRP A 150 2.08 -7.03 8.53
CA TRP A 150 1.06 -7.50 9.45
C TRP A 150 1.58 -7.45 10.89
N ARG A 151 0.69 -7.15 11.83
CA ARG A 151 0.96 -7.21 13.26
C ARG A 151 -0.34 -7.41 14.03
N ASN A 152 -0.39 -8.42 14.88
CA ASN A 152 -1.55 -8.71 15.75
C ASN A 152 -2.87 -8.83 14.98
N GLY A 153 -2.87 -9.48 13.82
CA GLY A 153 -4.08 -9.66 13.00
C GLY A 153 -4.50 -8.42 12.19
N GLU A 154 -3.68 -7.36 12.14
CA GLU A 154 -3.94 -6.17 11.33
C GLU A 154 -2.81 -5.86 10.35
N ALA A 155 -3.18 -5.35 9.18
CA ALA A 155 -2.27 -4.72 8.24
C ALA A 155 -1.92 -3.31 8.74
N VAL A 156 -0.66 -3.12 9.13
CA VAL A 156 -0.15 -1.89 9.78
C VAL A 156 0.70 -1.03 8.86
N GLY A 157 1.07 -1.55 7.69
CA GLY A 157 1.90 -0.85 6.71
C GLY A 157 2.13 -1.68 5.45
N PHE A 158 2.89 -1.13 4.53
CA PHE A 158 3.35 -1.83 3.34
C PHE A 158 4.63 -1.20 2.80
N TYR A 159 5.32 -1.94 1.95
CA TYR A 159 6.29 -1.37 1.03
C TYR A 159 6.17 -2.02 -0.35
N SER A 160 6.52 -1.27 -1.40
CA SER A 160 6.57 -1.78 -2.77
C SER A 160 7.97 -1.63 -3.36
N VAL A 161 8.32 -2.50 -4.29
CA VAL A 161 9.64 -2.51 -4.94
C VAL A 161 9.46 -2.51 -6.45
N LYS A 162 10.38 -1.84 -7.14
CA LYS A 162 10.66 -2.05 -8.56
C LYS A 162 11.88 -2.96 -8.66
N PRO A 163 11.70 -4.25 -9.00
CA PRO A 163 12.83 -5.17 -9.10
C PRO A 163 13.82 -4.73 -10.18
N SER A 164 15.08 -5.15 -10.04
CA SER A 164 16.06 -4.98 -11.11
C SER A 164 15.56 -5.63 -12.41
N GLY A 165 15.83 -4.99 -13.55
CA GLY A 165 15.37 -5.43 -14.87
C GLY A 165 13.89 -5.11 -15.19
N SER A 166 13.06 -4.73 -14.21
CA SER A 166 11.68 -4.34 -14.48
C SER A 166 11.59 -3.03 -15.28
N LEU A 167 10.62 -2.92 -16.18
CA LEU A 167 10.43 -1.74 -17.02
C LEU A 167 9.93 -0.54 -16.21
N HIS A 168 10.47 0.63 -16.51
CA HIS A 168 9.95 1.89 -15.99
C HIS A 168 8.62 2.22 -16.69
N SER A 169 7.55 2.40 -15.91
CA SER A 169 6.19 2.58 -16.44
C SER A 169 6.04 3.72 -17.46
N SER A 170 6.79 4.81 -17.28
CA SER A 170 6.77 5.97 -18.20
C SER A 170 7.70 5.85 -19.41
N PHE A 171 8.63 4.88 -19.45
CA PHE A 171 9.66 4.79 -20.49
C PHE A 171 9.93 3.33 -20.86
N LEU A 172 9.25 2.86 -21.92
CA LEU A 172 9.24 1.46 -22.35
C LEU A 172 10.62 0.87 -22.72
N SER A 173 11.65 1.71 -22.88
CA SER A 173 13.01 1.29 -23.23
C SER A 173 13.99 1.26 -22.05
N ARG A 174 13.55 1.61 -20.84
CA ARG A 174 14.43 1.74 -19.67
C ARG A 174 13.99 0.80 -18.55
N SER A 175 14.90 -0.03 -18.08
CA SER A 175 14.72 -0.91 -16.94
C SER A 175 15.47 -0.42 -15.71
N TYR A 176 14.96 -0.75 -14.53
CA TYR A 176 15.67 -0.52 -13.27
C TYR A 176 16.99 -1.28 -13.23
N GLN A 177 18.06 -0.62 -12.81
CA GLN A 177 19.41 -1.24 -12.76
C GLN A 177 19.74 -1.88 -11.41
N LEU A 178 18.86 -1.68 -10.42
CA LEU A 178 18.91 -2.27 -9.08
C LEU A 178 17.48 -2.36 -8.53
N PRO A 179 17.21 -3.20 -7.52
CA PRO A 179 15.95 -3.17 -6.79
C PRO A 179 15.75 -1.82 -6.11
N VAL A 180 14.60 -1.19 -6.31
CA VAL A 180 14.28 0.11 -5.69
C VAL A 180 13.00 -0.02 -4.86
N MET A 181 13.08 0.16 -3.55
CA MET A 181 11.91 0.36 -2.71
C MET A 181 11.25 1.70 -3.11
N ASP A 182 10.11 1.57 -3.78
CA ASP A 182 9.40 2.64 -4.48
C ASP A 182 8.45 3.39 -3.56
N SER A 183 7.81 2.67 -2.65
CA SER A 183 6.98 3.25 -1.61
C SER A 183 7.15 2.48 -0.30
N ILE A 184 7.05 3.19 0.81
CA ILE A 184 7.06 2.64 2.16
C ILE A 184 6.10 3.44 3.03
N PHE A 185 5.24 2.73 3.76
CA PHE A 185 4.23 3.35 4.59
C PHE A 185 4.00 2.54 5.87
N VAL A 186 3.96 3.26 7.00
CA VAL A 186 3.46 2.75 8.28
C VAL A 186 2.29 3.63 8.70
N ARG A 187 1.17 3.01 9.06
CA ARG A 187 0.01 3.69 9.64
C ARG A 187 0.44 4.54 10.85
N LYS A 188 -0.02 5.79 10.94
CA LYS A 188 0.40 6.78 11.95
C LYS A 188 0.28 6.25 13.37
N CYS A 189 -0.81 5.54 13.69
CA CYS A 189 -1.04 4.93 15.01
C CYS A 189 -0.02 3.83 15.39
N HIS A 190 0.79 3.34 14.44
CA HIS A 190 1.84 2.34 14.68
C HIS A 190 3.26 2.87 14.52
N ARG A 191 3.45 4.15 14.14
CA ARG A 191 4.78 4.77 14.01
C ARG A 191 5.48 4.88 15.37
N GLY A 192 6.80 5.01 15.35
CA GLY A 192 7.63 5.04 16.57
C GLY A 192 7.93 3.67 17.20
N ASN A 193 7.35 2.59 16.66
CA ASN A 193 7.54 1.22 17.19
C ASN A 193 8.57 0.40 16.38
N GLY A 194 9.53 1.04 15.71
CA GLY A 194 10.57 0.37 14.92
C GLY A 194 10.10 -0.32 13.63
N LEU A 195 8.83 -0.20 13.24
CA LEU A 195 8.27 -0.90 12.07
C LEU A 195 8.90 -0.49 10.73
N GLY A 196 9.30 0.77 10.58
CA GLY A 196 10.01 1.23 9.38
C GLY A 196 11.39 0.58 9.24
N LEU A 197 12.09 0.38 10.36
CA LEU A 197 13.37 -0.33 10.38
C LEU A 197 13.17 -1.81 9.99
N LYS A 198 12.17 -2.47 10.57
CA LYS A 198 11.85 -3.86 10.23
C LYS A 198 11.56 -4.07 8.74
N MET A 199 10.84 -3.14 8.10
CA MET A 199 10.59 -3.20 6.66
C MET A 199 11.86 -2.95 5.84
N LEU A 200 12.76 -2.09 6.30
CA LEU A 200 14.05 -1.87 5.64
C LEU A 200 14.93 -3.13 5.75
N GLU A 201 15.01 -3.73 6.93
CA GLU A 201 15.74 -5.00 7.15
C GLU A 201 15.18 -6.13 6.29
N ASP A 202 13.85 -6.29 6.25
CA ASP A 202 13.20 -7.29 5.42
C ASP A 202 13.46 -7.05 3.91
N PHE A 203 13.47 -5.79 3.47
CA PHE A 203 13.86 -5.45 2.11
C PHE A 203 15.30 -5.83 1.81
N VAL A 204 16.26 -5.48 2.67
CA VAL A 204 17.66 -5.86 2.49
C VAL A 204 17.83 -7.39 2.47
N LEU A 205 17.11 -8.11 3.31
CA LEU A 205 17.18 -9.57 3.31
C LEU A 205 16.56 -10.21 2.06
N SER A 206 15.56 -9.56 1.46
CA SER A 206 14.81 -10.06 0.30
C SER A 206 15.55 -9.94 -1.03
N PHE A 207 16.53 -9.04 -1.13
CA PHE A 207 17.28 -8.76 -2.36
C PHE A 207 18.78 -8.98 -2.14
N LYS A 208 19.47 -9.63 -3.07
CA LYS A 208 20.86 -10.10 -2.89
C LYS A 208 21.89 -9.30 -3.69
N GLU A 209 21.44 -8.25 -4.35
CA GLU A 209 22.26 -7.35 -5.12
C GLU A 209 23.15 -6.47 -4.23
N ASP A 210 24.35 -6.16 -4.71
CA ASP A 210 25.35 -5.34 -3.98
C ASP A 210 24.91 -3.88 -3.77
N CYS A 211 23.83 -3.45 -4.44
CA CYS A 211 23.27 -2.11 -4.30
C CYS A 211 21.75 -2.21 -4.25
N LEU A 212 21.15 -1.60 -3.23
CA LEU A 212 19.71 -1.51 -3.05
C LEU A 212 19.27 -0.05 -3.01
N GLY A 213 18.18 0.24 -3.72
CA GLY A 213 17.65 1.58 -3.91
C GLY A 213 16.49 1.91 -2.99
N LEU A 214 16.45 3.15 -2.54
CA LEU A 214 15.31 3.80 -1.91
C LEU A 214 14.91 4.99 -2.78
N ARG A 215 13.63 5.09 -3.16
CA ARG A 215 13.18 6.09 -4.13
C ARG A 215 13.35 7.52 -3.61
N TYR A 216 13.99 8.37 -4.41
CA TYR A 216 14.03 9.82 -4.21
C TYR A 216 12.63 10.46 -4.45
N PRO A 217 12.24 11.49 -3.67
CA PRO A 217 12.96 12.03 -2.51
C PRO A 217 12.70 11.22 -1.23
N LEU A 218 13.77 10.95 -0.46
CA LEU A 218 13.59 10.37 0.88
C LEU A 218 13.13 11.42 1.88
N THR A 219 12.17 11.02 2.72
CA THR A 219 11.71 11.84 3.82
C THR A 219 12.76 11.88 4.95
N LYS A 220 12.74 12.94 5.77
CA LYS A 220 13.57 13.03 6.99
C LYS A 220 13.38 11.81 7.90
N ALA A 221 12.16 11.28 7.96
CA ALA A 221 11.85 10.06 8.73
C ALA A 221 12.59 8.84 8.16
N MET A 222 12.61 8.68 6.84
CA MET A 222 13.32 7.57 6.20
C MET A 222 14.84 7.68 6.38
N TYR A 223 15.43 8.88 6.32
CA TYR A 223 16.84 9.06 6.66
C TYR A 223 17.18 8.60 8.08
N LYS A 224 16.32 8.88 9.06
CA LYS A 224 16.51 8.38 10.44
C LYS A 224 16.42 6.85 10.53
N VAL A 225 15.52 6.23 9.75
CA VAL A 225 15.45 4.76 9.64
C VAL A 225 16.75 4.20 9.06
N CYS A 226 17.24 4.77 7.96
CA CYS A 226 18.51 4.35 7.36
C CYS A 226 19.70 4.58 8.29
N GLN A 227 19.75 5.69 9.03
CA GLN A 227 20.79 5.96 10.01
C GLN A 227 20.79 4.91 11.14
N THR A 228 19.60 4.53 11.61
CA THR A 228 19.44 3.48 12.63
C THR A 228 19.90 2.13 12.08
N TYR A 229 19.51 1.79 10.86
CA TYR A 229 19.94 0.57 10.17
C TYR A 229 21.46 0.50 10.05
N LEU A 230 22.10 1.52 9.50
CA LEU A 230 23.56 1.58 9.29
C LEU A 230 24.36 1.60 10.61
N SER A 231 23.73 1.97 11.72
CA SER A 231 24.33 1.85 13.05
C SER A 231 24.33 0.41 13.56
N GLN A 232 23.36 -0.40 13.14
CA GLN A 232 23.25 -1.83 13.48
C GLN A 232 24.06 -2.72 12.53
N TYR A 233 24.17 -2.32 11.26
CA TYR A 233 24.89 -3.03 10.20
C TYR A 233 25.92 -2.11 9.51
N PRO A 234 27.06 -1.79 10.17
CA PRO A 234 28.06 -0.87 9.61
C PRO A 234 28.71 -1.37 8.31
N GLU A 235 28.73 -2.69 8.09
CA GLU A 235 29.19 -3.32 6.85
C GLU A 235 28.35 -2.91 5.62
N ASP A 236 27.09 -2.54 5.80
CA ASP A 236 26.16 -2.17 4.73
C ASP A 236 26.31 -0.71 4.29
N ARG A 237 27.41 -0.05 4.67
CA ARG A 237 27.67 1.36 4.35
C ARG A 237 27.52 1.68 2.86
N ASP A 238 27.94 0.75 1.99
CA ASP A 238 27.91 0.92 0.54
C ASP A 238 26.69 0.25 -0.14
N LEU A 239 25.78 -0.33 0.65
CA LEU A 239 24.62 -1.08 0.16
C LEU A 239 23.44 -0.18 -0.22
N LEU A 240 23.13 0.84 0.59
CA LEU A 240 21.89 1.62 0.47
C LEU A 240 22.09 2.92 -0.32
N TRP A 241 21.27 3.11 -1.36
CA TRP A 241 21.34 4.24 -2.27
C TRP A 241 20.00 4.95 -2.39
N GLU A 242 20.00 6.28 -2.36
CA GLU A 242 18.84 7.06 -2.75
C GLU A 242 18.83 7.19 -4.28
N VAL A 243 17.73 6.81 -4.90
CA VAL A 243 17.65 6.54 -6.34
C VAL A 243 16.63 7.44 -7.03
N GLU A 244 17.11 8.12 -8.07
CA GLU A 244 16.29 8.81 -9.06
C GLU A 244 16.03 7.92 -10.29
N SER A 245 14.90 8.13 -10.96
CA SER A 245 14.55 7.43 -12.21
C SER A 245 14.72 5.89 -12.13
N ILE A 246 15.65 5.30 -12.89
CA ILE A 246 15.92 3.85 -12.95
C ILE A 246 17.15 3.42 -12.13
N GLY A 247 17.83 4.36 -11.48
CA GLY A 247 18.97 4.09 -10.61
C GLY A 247 20.26 3.71 -11.32
N GLY A 248 20.51 4.30 -12.50
CA GLY A 248 21.83 4.21 -13.11
C GLY A 248 22.94 4.83 -12.25
N PRO A 249 24.23 4.62 -12.58
CA PRO A 249 25.35 5.07 -11.74
C PRO A 249 25.35 6.56 -11.41
N SER A 250 24.88 7.41 -12.33
CA SER A 250 24.74 8.87 -12.13
C SER A 250 23.40 9.30 -11.51
N GLN A 251 22.49 8.37 -11.27
CA GLN A 251 21.12 8.61 -10.78
C GLN A 251 20.94 8.10 -9.35
N ARG A 252 22.03 7.83 -8.63
CA ARG A 252 21.97 7.29 -7.28
C ARG A 252 23.03 7.93 -6.40
N THR A 253 22.66 8.20 -5.16
CA THR A 253 23.54 8.78 -4.14
C THR A 253 23.60 7.86 -2.93
N ASN A 254 24.80 7.54 -2.45
CA ASN A 254 24.97 6.67 -1.28
C ASN A 254 24.37 7.34 -0.04
N ILE A 255 23.49 6.60 0.67
CA ILE A 255 22.73 7.16 1.79
C ILE A 255 23.62 7.43 3.00
N ALA A 256 24.60 6.56 3.29
CA ALA A 256 25.52 6.77 4.40
C ALA A 256 26.31 8.08 4.26
N ASN A 257 26.77 8.38 3.04
CA ASN A 257 27.46 9.63 2.73
C ASN A 257 26.52 10.84 2.88
N LYS A 258 25.27 10.72 2.38
CA LYS A 258 24.28 11.80 2.48
C LYS A 258 23.90 12.13 3.93
N ILE A 259 23.73 11.11 4.78
CA ILE A 259 23.49 11.29 6.23
C ILE A 259 24.66 12.04 6.89
N ARG A 260 25.92 11.67 6.60
CA ARG A 260 27.09 12.38 7.14
C ARG A 260 27.11 13.85 6.75
N THR A 261 26.79 14.18 5.50
CA THR A 261 26.72 15.57 5.05
C THR A 261 25.62 16.35 5.76
N MET A 262 24.45 15.75 5.98
CA MET A 262 23.35 16.38 6.73
C MET A 262 23.73 16.69 8.18
N ASP A 263 24.39 15.74 8.87
CA ASP A 263 24.82 15.90 10.26
C ASP A 263 25.88 17.00 10.43
N LEU A 264 26.71 17.25 9.40
CA LEU A 264 27.69 18.34 9.39
C LEU A 264 27.00 19.71 9.18
N SER A 265 26.01 19.79 8.29
CA SER A 265 25.28 21.02 8.01
C SER A 265 24.32 21.49 9.12
N GLY A 266 23.95 20.59 10.04
CA GLY A 266 23.10 20.91 11.20
C GLY A 266 23.87 21.38 12.44
N LYS A 267 25.20 21.50 12.36
CA LYS A 267 26.09 21.96 13.44
C LYS A 267 26.64 23.37 13.22
N GLU A 268 26.28 24.02 12.11
CA GLU A 268 26.50 25.44 11.83
C GLU A 268 25.24 26.26 12.13
#